data_AF-A0A8H7LFX4-F1
#
_entry.id   AF-A0A8H7LFX4-F1
#
_cell.length_a   1.000
_cell.length_b   1.000
_cell.length_c   1.000
_cell.angle_alpha   90.00
_cell.angle_beta   90.00
_cell.angle_gamma   90.00
#
_symmetry.space_group_name_H-M   'P 1'
#
loop_
_entity.id
_entity.type
_entity.pdbx_description
1 polymer ?
#
loop_
_entity_poly.entity_id
_entity_poly.type
_entity_poly.pdbx_seq_one_letter_code
_entity_poly.pdbx_strand_id
1 'polypeptide(L)'
;MASQVGTTQDMNTQKHKHRKDNNKYHKKISQACDLIYTQGRLVQSKAVEDLLKEESYVPTQNAFSHLGGQQEFNVFSSLVVDQLHKVELGVWKTLFKHLVQLLHLGGNNVVLEFNKRFQSIPPFGSTIQMFSEDVASMGWIAAQDFEDILQVR
;
A
#
# COMPACT_ATOMS: atom_id res chain seq x y z
N MET A 1 3.39 11.78 12.46
CA MET A 1 2.80 10.44 12.62
C MET A 1 3.73 9.29 12.19
N ALA A 2 4.93 9.57 11.66
CA ALA A 2 5.87 8.54 11.19
C ALA A 2 6.78 7.91 12.27
N SER A 3 6.80 8.42 13.51
CA SER A 3 7.83 8.03 14.51
C SER A 3 7.66 6.63 15.13
N GLN A 4 6.53 5.96 14.90
CA GLN A 4 6.26 4.63 15.47
C GLN A 4 6.21 3.52 14.42
N VAL A 5 6.27 3.86 13.13
CA VAL A 5 6.20 2.87 12.04
C VAL A 5 7.38 1.90 12.17
N GLY A 6 7.10 0.60 12.14
CA GLY A 6 8.13 -0.45 12.26
C GLY A 6 8.57 -0.78 13.70
N THR A 7 8.01 -0.12 14.71
CA THR A 7 8.22 -0.52 16.12
C THR A 7 7.39 -1.75 16.49
N THR A 8 7.78 -2.47 17.56
CA THR A 8 7.00 -3.59 18.09
C THR A 8 5.56 -3.21 18.43
N GLN A 9 5.35 -1.95 18.87
CA GLN A 9 4.02 -1.44 19.18
C GLN A 9 3.16 -1.23 17.93
N ASP A 10 3.74 -0.72 16.84
CA ASP A 10 3.06 -0.62 15.54
C ASP A 10 2.73 -2.01 14.99
N MET A 11 3.68 -2.95 15.02
CA MET A 11 3.43 -4.34 14.60
C MET A 11 2.29 -4.99 15.40
N ASN A 12 2.24 -4.80 16.72
CA ASN A 12 1.14 -5.29 17.56
C ASN A 12 -0.19 -4.60 17.22
N THR A 13 -0.16 -3.29 16.97
CA THR A 13 -1.34 -2.53 16.57
C THR A 13 -1.88 -3.04 15.23
N GLN A 14 -1.03 -3.31 14.26
CA GLN A 14 -1.42 -3.88 12.96
C GLN A 14 -2.03 -5.29 13.11
N LYS A 15 -1.45 -6.14 13.96
CA LYS A 15 -1.99 -7.48 14.23
C LYS A 15 -3.39 -7.43 14.87
N HIS A 16 -3.57 -6.58 15.88
CA HIS A 16 -4.78 -6.59 16.71
C HIS A 16 -5.88 -5.63 16.25
N LYS A 17 -5.53 -4.53 15.58
CA LYS A 17 -6.48 -3.50 15.10
C LYS A 17 -6.68 -3.51 13.58
N HIS A 18 -6.48 -4.64 12.92
CA HIS A 18 -6.79 -4.74 11.50
C HIS A 18 -8.28 -4.48 11.26
N ARG A 19 -8.59 -3.79 10.15
CA ARG A 19 -9.98 -3.53 9.74
C ARG A 19 -10.66 -4.85 9.40
N LYS A 20 -11.92 -4.99 9.81
CA LYS A 20 -12.73 -6.18 9.58
C LYS A 20 -13.99 -5.77 8.84
N ASP A 21 -14.23 -6.43 7.70
CA ASP A 21 -15.51 -6.36 7.02
C ASP A 21 -16.56 -7.07 7.87
N ASN A 22 -17.34 -6.30 8.63
CA ASN A 22 -18.29 -6.82 9.61
C ASN A 22 -19.59 -6.03 9.57
N ASN A 23 -20.63 -6.55 10.22
CA ASN A 23 -21.94 -5.90 10.24
C ASN A 23 -21.93 -4.46 10.80
N LYS A 24 -20.96 -4.10 11.64
CA LYS A 24 -20.83 -2.71 12.13
C LYS A 24 -20.34 -1.78 11.03
N TYR A 25 -19.32 -2.20 10.28
CA TYR A 25 -18.84 -1.50 9.10
C TYR A 25 -19.95 -1.33 8.06
N HIS A 26 -20.65 -2.42 7.69
CA HIS A 26 -21.77 -2.35 6.74
C HIS A 26 -22.86 -1.38 7.16
N LYS A 27 -23.24 -1.37 8.44
CA LYS A 27 -24.24 -0.44 8.97
C LYS A 27 -23.79 1.02 8.85
N LYS A 28 -22.54 1.33 9.21
CA LYS A 28 -21.98 2.68 9.06
C LYS A 28 -21.99 3.15 7.61
N ILE A 29 -21.56 2.28 6.70
CA ILE A 29 -21.56 2.59 5.26
C ILE A 29 -22.97 2.79 4.72
N SER A 30 -23.91 1.90 5.05
CA SER A 30 -25.32 2.02 4.64
C SER A 30 -25.93 3.33 5.14
N GLN A 31 -25.74 3.66 6.42
CA GLN A 31 -26.24 4.90 7.01
C GLN A 31 -25.64 6.15 6.32
N ALA A 32 -24.34 6.12 6.04
CA ALA A 32 -23.70 7.22 5.32
C ALA A 32 -24.24 7.35 3.88
N CYS A 33 -24.42 6.24 3.17
CA CYS A 33 -25.02 6.24 1.83
C CYS A 33 -26.47 6.75 1.85
N ASP A 34 -27.28 6.36 2.83
CA ASP A 34 -28.66 6.85 2.98
C ASP A 34 -28.70 8.37 3.23
N LEU A 35 -27.77 8.88 4.06
CA LEU A 35 -27.63 10.32 4.30
C LEU A 35 -27.28 11.08 3.02
N ILE A 36 -26.44 10.52 2.15
CA ILE A 36 -25.98 11.17 0.92
C ILE A 36 -27.05 11.06 -0.17
N TYR A 37 -27.47 9.84 -0.51
CA TYR A 37 -28.30 9.58 -1.68
C TYR A 37 -29.79 9.81 -1.41
N THR A 38 -30.28 9.49 -0.21
CA THR A 38 -31.71 9.63 0.11
C THR A 38 -32.02 10.98 0.75
N GLN A 39 -31.15 11.46 1.64
CA GLN A 39 -31.36 12.73 2.35
C GLN A 39 -30.63 13.92 1.72
N GLY A 40 -29.85 13.71 0.64
CA GLY A 40 -29.18 14.77 -0.10
C GLY A 40 -28.09 15.52 0.68
N ARG A 41 -27.53 14.89 1.73
CA ARG A 41 -26.45 15.53 2.52
C ARG A 41 -25.14 15.52 1.76
N LEU A 42 -24.35 16.57 1.98
CA LEU A 42 -22.98 16.62 1.49
C LEU A 42 -22.14 15.52 2.14
N VAL A 43 -21.21 14.94 1.38
CA VAL A 43 -20.26 13.93 1.86
C VAL A 43 -19.42 14.45 3.04
N GLN A 44 -19.08 15.74 3.01
CA GLN A 44 -18.34 16.44 4.08
C GLN A 44 -19.27 16.99 5.19
N SER A 45 -20.54 16.63 5.20
CA SER A 45 -21.44 17.05 6.27
C SER A 45 -21.03 16.41 7.59
N LYS A 46 -21.19 17.16 8.69
CA LYS A 46 -20.88 16.67 10.04
C LYS A 46 -21.52 15.32 10.34
N ALA A 47 -22.76 15.10 9.89
CA ALA A 47 -23.48 13.83 10.08
C ALA A 47 -22.78 12.63 9.41
N VAL A 48 -22.17 12.83 8.24
CA VAL A 48 -21.42 11.78 7.51
C VAL A 48 -20.01 11.64 8.10
N GLU A 49 -19.36 12.76 8.45
CA GLU A 49 -18.04 12.73 9.10
C GLU A 49 -18.08 12.02 10.45
N ASP A 50 -19.06 12.32 11.30
CA ASP A 50 -19.21 11.71 12.63
C ASP A 50 -19.38 10.17 12.53
N LEU A 51 -19.90 9.66 11.41
CA LEU A 51 -20.04 8.22 11.17
C LEU A 51 -18.77 7.55 10.66
N LEU A 52 -18.00 8.21 9.79
CA LEU A 52 -16.95 7.56 8.99
C LEU A 52 -15.52 8.00 9.36
N LYS A 53 -15.34 9.18 9.94
CA LYS A 53 -14.02 9.82 10.11
C LYS A 53 -13.11 9.08 11.08
N GLU A 54 -13.67 8.54 12.16
CA GLU A 54 -12.92 7.82 13.19
C GLU A 54 -12.11 6.66 12.61
N GLU A 55 -12.71 5.87 11.72
CA GLU A 55 -12.01 4.76 11.06
C GLU A 55 -11.47 5.11 9.66
N SER A 56 -11.67 6.36 9.23
CA SER A 56 -11.36 6.87 7.88
C SER A 56 -12.04 6.06 6.78
N TYR A 57 -13.31 5.71 6.98
CA TYR A 57 -14.13 5.05 5.97
C TYR A 57 -14.60 6.03 4.90
N VAL A 58 -14.96 5.48 3.74
CA VAL A 58 -15.53 6.22 2.60
C VAL A 58 -16.92 5.67 2.35
N PRO A 59 -17.94 6.48 2.01
CA PRO A 59 -19.32 6.04 1.80
C PRO A 59 -19.46 5.29 0.46
N THR A 60 -18.78 4.15 0.35
CA THR A 60 -18.76 3.31 -0.84
C THR A 60 -19.08 1.89 -0.41
N GLN A 61 -20.18 1.34 -0.94
CA GLN A 61 -20.51 -0.06 -0.76
C GLN A 61 -19.63 -0.90 -1.69
N ASN A 62 -18.83 -1.79 -1.10
CA ASN A 62 -17.98 -2.67 -1.88
C ASN A 62 -18.79 -3.88 -2.39
N ALA A 63 -18.73 -4.15 -3.69
CA ALA A 63 -19.47 -5.26 -4.30
C ALA A 63 -19.08 -6.64 -3.74
N PHE A 64 -17.82 -6.81 -3.32
CA PHE A 64 -17.31 -8.05 -2.74
C PHE A 64 -17.73 -8.25 -1.28
N SER A 65 -18.17 -7.19 -0.58
CA SER A 65 -18.68 -7.34 0.79
C SER A 65 -19.99 -8.14 0.84
N HIS A 66 -20.71 -8.30 -0.29
CA HIS A 66 -21.87 -9.19 -0.38
C HIS A 66 -21.51 -10.69 -0.46
N LEU A 67 -20.27 -11.03 -0.82
CA LEU A 67 -19.80 -12.41 -0.89
C LEU A 67 -19.56 -13.02 0.50
N GLY A 68 -19.40 -12.18 1.53
CA GLY A 68 -19.16 -12.58 2.91
C GLY A 68 -20.31 -13.31 3.60
N GLY A 69 -21.48 -13.43 2.96
CA GLY A 69 -22.65 -14.13 3.52
C GLY A 69 -22.53 -15.65 3.56
N GLN A 70 -21.58 -16.26 2.83
CA GLN A 70 -21.39 -17.73 2.79
C GLN A 70 -19.99 -18.21 3.20
N GLN A 71 -19.00 -17.31 3.25
CA GLN A 71 -17.63 -17.60 3.64
C GLN A 71 -17.09 -16.35 4.35
N GLU A 72 -16.20 -16.49 5.33
CA GLU A 72 -15.62 -15.36 6.11
C GLU A 72 -14.70 -14.45 5.25
N PHE A 73 -15.26 -13.84 4.21
CA PHE A 73 -14.52 -13.01 3.27
C PHE A 73 -14.40 -11.59 3.83
N ASN A 74 -13.17 -11.18 4.14
CA ASN A 74 -12.88 -9.82 4.60
C ASN A 74 -12.21 -9.02 3.47
N VAL A 75 -12.95 -8.07 2.90
CA VAL A 75 -12.47 -7.19 1.81
C VAL A 75 -11.16 -6.48 2.17
N PHE A 76 -11.02 -6.03 3.42
CA PHE A 76 -9.81 -5.32 3.85
C PHE A 76 -8.56 -6.22 3.87
N SER A 77 -8.73 -7.53 3.97
CA SER A 77 -7.63 -8.50 3.91
C SER A 77 -7.37 -9.03 2.50
N SER A 78 -8.36 -8.96 1.60
CA SER A 78 -8.17 -9.36 0.20
C SER A 78 -7.50 -8.27 -0.64
N LEU A 79 -7.61 -7.01 -0.22
CA LEU A 79 -6.91 -5.90 -0.87
C LEU A 79 -5.43 -5.96 -0.52
N VAL A 80 -4.58 -6.16 -1.54
CA VAL A 80 -3.12 -6.13 -1.39
C VAL A 80 -2.73 -4.75 -0.88
N VAL A 81 -2.01 -4.73 0.24
CA VAL A 81 -1.53 -3.48 0.82
C VAL A 81 -0.35 -2.98 -0.03
N ASP A 82 -0.56 -1.85 -0.68
CA ASP A 82 0.50 -1.11 -1.40
C ASP A 82 1.62 -0.73 -0.41
N GLN A 83 2.84 -1.22 -0.69
CA GLN A 83 4.00 -0.98 0.16
C GLN A 83 4.53 0.45 0.02
N LEU A 84 4.36 1.07 -1.15
CA LEU A 84 4.69 2.48 -1.40
C LEU A 84 3.70 3.44 -0.72
N HIS A 85 2.49 2.99 -0.40
CA HIS A 85 1.58 3.77 0.44
C HIS A 85 2.03 3.80 1.91
N LYS A 86 2.67 2.73 2.38
CA LYS A 86 3.22 2.63 3.75
C LYS A 86 4.56 3.34 3.90
N VAL A 87 5.46 3.12 2.94
CA VAL A 87 6.75 3.81 2.85
C VAL A 87 6.57 4.90 1.82
N GLU A 88 6.31 6.14 2.28
CA GLU A 88 6.13 7.29 1.39
C GLU A 88 7.11 7.22 0.20
N LEU A 89 6.59 7.16 -1.03
CA LEU A 89 7.39 6.93 -2.23
C LEU A 89 8.64 7.85 -2.31
N GLY A 90 8.51 9.09 -1.84
CA GLY A 90 9.63 10.04 -1.76
C GLY A 90 10.74 9.62 -0.78
N VAL A 91 10.37 9.05 0.36
CA VAL A 91 11.32 8.53 1.37
C VAL A 91 12.08 7.35 0.79
N TRP A 92 11.39 6.40 0.15
CA TRP A 92 12.04 5.26 -0.48
C TRP A 92 12.99 5.68 -1.60
N LYS A 93 12.54 6.56 -2.51
CA LYS A 93 13.39 7.09 -3.59
C LYS A 93 14.66 7.77 -3.06
N THR A 94 14.53 8.52 -1.96
CA THR A 94 15.67 9.22 -1.34
C THR A 94 16.66 8.21 -0.75
N LEU A 95 16.16 7.21 0.00
CA LEU A 95 16.98 6.16 0.56
C LEU A 95 17.69 5.35 -0.53
N PHE A 96 16.96 4.92 -1.55
CA PHE A 96 17.50 4.15 -2.67
C PHE A 96 18.61 4.91 -3.39
N LYS A 97 18.42 6.21 -3.64
CA LYS A 97 19.44 7.10 -4.20
C LYS A 97 20.72 7.10 -3.36
N HIS A 98 20.59 7.20 -2.05
CA HIS A 98 21.76 7.17 -1.16
C HIS A 98 22.45 5.81 -1.17
N LEU A 99 21.71 4.70 -1.19
CA LEU A 99 22.29 3.35 -1.28
C LEU A 99 23.10 3.19 -2.58
N VAL A 100 22.57 3.65 -3.71
CA VAL A 100 23.29 3.60 -4.98
C VAL A 100 24.52 4.50 -4.99
N GLN A 101 24.48 5.67 -4.35
CA GLN A 101 25.68 6.51 -4.18
C GLN A 101 26.76 5.77 -3.38
N LEU A 102 26.39 5.05 -2.33
CA LEU A 102 27.34 4.20 -1.57
C LEU A 102 27.92 3.08 -2.43
N LEU A 103 27.11 2.44 -3.30
CA LEU A 103 27.61 1.44 -4.24
C LEU A 103 28.65 2.01 -5.20
N HIS A 104 28.43 3.23 -5.69
CA HIS A 104 29.40 3.92 -6.56
C HIS A 104 30.71 4.24 -5.82
N LEU A 105 30.66 4.55 -4.53
CA LEU A 105 31.87 4.71 -3.70
C LEU A 105 32.63 3.39 -3.52
N GLY A 106 31.93 2.26 -3.54
CA GLY A 106 32.53 0.91 -3.50
C GLY A 106 33.22 0.48 -4.80
N GLY A 107 33.09 1.28 -5.87
CA GLY A 107 33.73 1.05 -7.16
C GLY A 107 32.86 0.29 -8.17
N ASN A 108 33.25 0.37 -9.44
CA ASN A 108 32.44 -0.07 -10.58
C ASN A 108 32.07 -1.56 -10.56
N ASN A 109 32.92 -2.42 -9.98
CA ASN A 109 32.63 -3.86 -9.88
C ASN A 109 31.41 -4.14 -8.99
N VAL A 110 31.23 -3.36 -7.92
CA VAL A 110 30.11 -3.53 -6.99
C VAL A 110 28.79 -3.11 -7.64
N VAL A 111 28.81 -2.02 -8.41
CA VAL A 111 27.66 -1.56 -9.20
C VAL A 111 27.28 -2.58 -10.28
N LEU A 112 28.28 -3.14 -10.97
CA LEU A 112 28.04 -4.19 -11.98
C LEU A 112 27.42 -5.44 -11.36
N GLU A 113 27.91 -5.86 -10.19
CA GLU A 113 27.35 -7.01 -9.47
C GLU A 113 25.91 -6.73 -9.01
N PHE A 114 25.62 -5.53 -8.51
CA PHE A 114 24.27 -5.10 -8.14
C PHE A 114 23.31 -5.22 -9.33
N ASN A 115 23.65 -4.64 -10.49
CA ASN A 115 22.82 -4.72 -11.70
C ASN A 115 22.61 -6.18 -12.14
N LYS A 116 23.65 -7.02 -12.12
CA LYS A 116 23.54 -8.45 -12.45
C LYS A 116 22.58 -9.22 -11.54
N ARG A 117 22.59 -8.91 -10.23
CA ARG A 117 21.68 -9.55 -9.27
C ARG A 117 20.22 -9.20 -9.57
N PHE A 118 19.92 -7.95 -9.91
CA PHE A 118 18.56 -7.57 -10.31
C PHE A 118 18.12 -8.23 -11.62
N GLN A 119 19.01 -8.33 -12.60
CA GLN A 119 18.74 -9.06 -13.85
C GLN A 119 18.49 -10.56 -13.64
N SER A 120 19.08 -11.15 -12.60
CA SER A 120 18.90 -12.58 -12.29
C SER A 120 17.56 -12.93 -11.66
N ILE A 121 16.75 -11.92 -11.29
CA ILE A 121 15.42 -12.12 -10.74
C ILE A 121 14.48 -12.48 -11.89
N PRO A 122 13.90 -13.69 -11.90
CA PRO A 122 12.95 -14.07 -12.94
C PRO A 122 11.70 -13.19 -12.84
N PRO A 123 11.11 -12.79 -13.98
CA PRO A 123 9.83 -12.10 -13.96
C PRO A 123 8.77 -13.00 -13.32
N PHE A 124 7.91 -12.41 -12.48
CA PHE A 124 6.87 -13.15 -11.77
C PHE A 124 5.48 -12.63 -12.16
N GLY A 125 4.72 -13.48 -12.84
CA GLY A 125 3.39 -13.16 -13.33
C GLY A 125 3.39 -11.93 -14.25
N SER A 126 2.30 -11.16 -14.23
CA SER A 126 2.22 -9.84 -14.87
C SER A 126 2.65 -8.70 -13.93
N THR A 127 3.13 -9.02 -12.73
CA THR A 127 3.29 -8.06 -11.63
C THR A 127 4.75 -7.61 -11.49
N ILE A 128 5.72 -8.53 -11.54
CA ILE A 128 7.14 -8.18 -11.53
C ILE A 128 7.65 -8.20 -12.96
N GLN A 129 7.96 -7.02 -13.50
CA GLN A 129 8.54 -6.88 -14.84
C GLN A 129 10.05 -7.17 -14.83
N MET A 130 10.62 -7.45 -16.00
CA MET A 130 12.07 -7.56 -16.14
C MET A 130 12.73 -6.22 -15.76
N PHE A 131 13.67 -6.26 -14.81
CA PHE A 131 14.46 -5.10 -14.44
C PHE A 131 15.35 -4.65 -15.61
N SER A 132 15.53 -3.33 -15.74
CA SER A 132 16.43 -2.72 -16.73
C SER A 132 17.87 -3.21 -16.56
N GLU A 133 18.66 -3.15 -17.65
CA GLU A 133 20.07 -3.52 -17.64
C GLU A 133 20.88 -2.71 -16.60
N ASP A 134 20.44 -1.49 -16.31
CA ASP A 134 21.10 -0.58 -15.37
C ASP A 134 20.12 0.01 -14.36
N VAL A 135 19.85 -0.76 -13.30
CA VAL A 135 19.01 -0.33 -12.16
C VAL A 135 19.69 0.78 -11.36
N ALA A 136 21.03 0.76 -11.29
CA ALA A 136 21.81 1.72 -10.53
C ALA A 136 21.76 3.16 -11.11
N SER A 137 21.60 3.36 -12.42
CA SER A 137 21.48 4.73 -12.96
C SER A 137 20.15 5.41 -12.69
N MET A 138 19.11 4.65 -12.31
CA MET A 138 17.76 5.15 -12.02
C MET A 138 17.09 5.96 -13.14
N GLY A 139 17.62 5.92 -14.37
CA GLY A 139 17.19 6.81 -15.44
C GLY A 139 15.78 6.52 -15.98
N TRP A 140 15.31 5.27 -15.83
CA TRP A 140 14.06 4.77 -16.39
C TRP A 140 13.33 3.87 -15.39
N ILE A 141 13.03 4.41 -14.20
CA ILE A 141 12.30 3.67 -13.16
C ILE A 141 10.95 4.36 -12.96
N ALA A 142 9.87 3.71 -13.43
CA ALA A 142 8.51 4.12 -13.13
C ALA A 142 8.21 3.94 -11.63
N ALA A 143 7.13 4.54 -11.12
CA ALA A 143 6.76 4.36 -9.71
C ALA A 143 6.58 2.87 -9.35
N GLN A 144 6.04 2.07 -10.28
CA GLN A 144 5.90 0.62 -10.11
C GLN A 144 7.24 -0.09 -9.95
N ASP A 145 8.25 0.28 -10.75
CA ASP A 145 9.58 -0.33 -10.68
C ASP A 145 10.25 -0.07 -9.32
N PHE A 146 9.99 1.10 -8.69
CA PHE A 146 10.44 1.36 -7.32
C PHE A 146 9.77 0.44 -6.29
N GLU A 147 8.50 0.09 -6.48
CA GLU A 147 7.81 -0.90 -5.65
C GLU A 147 8.42 -2.28 -5.86
N ASP A 148 8.60 -2.69 -7.11
CA ASP A 148 9.12 -4.00 -7.47
C ASP A 148 10.52 -4.20 -6.87
N ILE A 149 11.40 -3.19 -6.92
CA ILE A 149 12.73 -3.20 -6.27
C ILE A 149 12.61 -3.44 -4.75
N LEU A 150 11.59 -2.88 -4.11
CA LEU A 150 11.36 -3.04 -2.67
C LEU A 150 10.77 -4.42 -2.33
N GLN A 151 9.96 -4.98 -3.24
CA GLN A 151 9.30 -6.27 -3.08
C GLN A 151 10.18 -7.47 -3.44
N VAL A 152 11.33 -7.27 -4.11
CA VAL A 152 12.30 -8.33 -4.38
C VAL A 152 12.67 -9.03 -3.07
N ARG A 153 12.37 -10.33 -2.99
CA ARG A 153 12.59 -11.16 -1.81
C ARG A 153 13.59 -12.28 -2.08
#